data_AF-A0AAJ2A168-F1
#
_entry.id   AF-A0AAJ2A168-F1
#
_cell.length_a   1.000
_cell.length_b   1.000
_cell.length_c   1.000
_cell.angle_alpha   90.00
_cell.angle_beta   90.00
_cell.angle_gamma   90.00
#
_symmetry.space_group_name_H-M   'P 1'
#
loop_
_entity.id
_entity.type
_entity.pdbx_description
1 polymer ?
#
loop_
_entity_poly.entity_id
_entity_poly.type
_entity_poly.pdbx_seq_one_letter_code
_entity_poly.pdbx_strand_id
1 'polypeptide(L)'
;MGQDDLEVWKRQRTQQLAFELADSGQYENFADIAYALQFERGLATAQALIENPEMRRLLNVHCANAREALLNVKAPAPEKLQAQSQPVLETPELPTLEIMAAQGAPSFLRRAAFMLGRSARAVEPVNAGDFNSAAP
;
A
#
# COMPACT_ATOMS: atom_id res chain seq x y z
N MET A 1 -3.68 25.96 -21.82
CA MET A 1 -4.85 25.22 -21.32
C MET A 1 -4.60 23.74 -21.07
N GLY A 2 -3.58 23.07 -21.64
CA GLY A 2 -3.39 21.62 -21.41
C GLY A 2 -2.64 21.19 -20.14
N GLN A 3 -1.90 22.10 -19.49
CA GLN A 3 -1.15 21.78 -18.27
C GLN A 3 -2.07 21.62 -17.06
N ASP A 4 -3.10 22.46 -16.95
CA ASP A 4 -4.06 22.44 -15.84
C ASP A 4 -4.88 21.14 -15.84
N ASP A 5 -5.35 20.72 -17.01
CA ASP A 5 -6.10 19.46 -17.16
C ASP A 5 -5.27 18.24 -16.76
N LEU A 6 -3.97 18.23 -17.08
CA LEU A 6 -3.07 17.16 -16.70
C LEU A 6 -2.87 17.11 -15.17
N GLU A 7 -2.68 18.25 -14.52
CA GLU A 7 -2.51 18.31 -13.06
C GLU A 7 -3.79 17.96 -12.31
N VAL A 8 -4.96 18.35 -12.85
CA VAL A 8 -6.27 17.91 -12.34
C VAL A 8 -6.40 16.39 -12.44
N TRP A 9 -6.08 15.81 -13.59
CA TRP A 9 -6.13 14.36 -13.77
C TRP A 9 -5.18 13.61 -12.82
N LYS A 10 -3.93 14.08 -12.67
CA LYS A 10 -2.96 13.48 -11.75
C LYS A 10 -3.45 13.52 -10.31
N ARG A 11 -4.03 14.65 -9.89
CA ARG A 11 -4.61 14.80 -8.55
C ARG A 11 -5.77 13.84 -8.34
N GLN A 12 -6.67 13.72 -9.30
CA GLN A 12 -7.79 12.77 -9.22
C GLN A 12 -7.28 11.33 -9.14
N ARG A 13 -6.28 10.96 -9.96
CA ARG A 13 -5.69 9.62 -9.90
C ARG A 13 -5.02 9.33 -8.56
N THR A 14 -4.35 10.33 -7.97
CA THR A 14 -3.73 10.21 -6.65
C THR A 14 -4.78 10.01 -5.56
N GLN A 15 -5.92 10.72 -5.63
CA GLN A 15 -7.04 10.50 -4.70
C GLN A 15 -7.61 9.10 -4.81
N GLN A 16 -7.83 8.60 -6.03
CA GLN A 16 -8.31 7.24 -6.22
C GLN A 16 -7.36 6.21 -5.60
N LEU A 17 -6.05 6.36 -5.85
CA LEU A 17 -5.04 5.48 -5.25
C LEU A 17 -5.03 5.56 -3.72
N ALA A 18 -5.23 6.74 -3.13
CA ALA A 18 -5.31 6.90 -1.68
C ALA A 18 -6.46 6.08 -1.07
N PHE A 19 -7.63 6.09 -1.72
CA PHE A 19 -8.76 5.25 -1.30
C PHE A 19 -8.50 3.77 -1.51
N GLU A 20 -7.91 3.37 -2.65
CA GLU A 20 -7.51 1.97 -2.89
C GLU A 20 -6.56 1.45 -1.78
N LEU A 21 -5.63 2.29 -1.31
CA LEU A 21 -4.75 1.96 -0.18
C LEU A 21 -5.52 1.89 1.14
N ALA A 22 -6.42 2.84 1.43
CA ALA A 22 -7.23 2.81 2.64
C ALA A 22 -8.12 1.56 2.72
N ASP A 23 -8.75 1.19 1.62
CA ASP A 23 -9.67 0.05 1.53
C ASP A 23 -8.94 -1.30 1.59
N SER A 24 -7.62 -1.33 1.37
CA SER A 24 -6.82 -2.56 1.50
C SER A 24 -6.74 -3.09 2.94
N GLY A 25 -7.01 -2.22 3.93
CA GLY A 25 -6.89 -2.55 5.35
C GLY A 25 -5.47 -2.81 5.85
N GLN A 26 -4.45 -2.57 5.00
CA GLN A 26 -3.03 -2.73 5.37
C GLN A 26 -2.46 -1.51 6.11
N TYR A 27 -3.08 -0.34 5.93
CA TYR A 27 -2.62 0.92 6.48
C TYR A 27 -3.44 1.30 7.72
N GLU A 28 -2.81 1.89 8.74
CA GLU A 28 -3.48 2.21 10.00
C GLU A 28 -4.23 3.54 9.91
N ASN A 29 -3.61 4.52 9.26
CA ASN A 29 -4.16 5.86 9.14
C ASN A 29 -3.68 6.58 7.86
N PHE A 30 -4.17 7.80 7.64
CA PHE A 30 -3.84 8.60 6.46
C PHE A 30 -2.34 8.89 6.33
N ALA A 31 -1.59 8.97 7.44
CA ALA A 31 -0.16 9.29 7.40
C ALA A 31 0.64 8.15 6.75
N ASP A 32 0.26 6.90 6.99
CA ASP A 32 0.88 5.75 6.34
C ASP A 32 0.57 5.73 4.84
N ILE A 33 -0.67 6.06 4.47
CA ILE A 33 -1.07 6.22 3.06
C ILE A 33 -0.28 7.35 2.40
N ALA A 34 -0.17 8.49 3.07
CA ALA A 34 0.58 9.64 2.60
C ALA A 34 2.05 9.29 2.37
N TYR A 35 2.65 8.54 3.31
CA TYR A 35 4.01 8.04 3.18
C TYR A 35 4.16 7.11 1.96
N ALA A 36 3.26 6.13 1.81
CA ALA A 36 3.30 5.21 0.67
C ALA A 36 3.15 5.93 -0.67
N LEU A 37 2.27 6.93 -0.75
CA LEU A 37 2.09 7.72 -1.97
C LEU A 37 3.32 8.58 -2.29
N GLN A 38 3.91 9.24 -1.28
CA GLN A 38 5.04 10.15 -1.49
C GLN A 38 6.35 9.43 -1.75
N PHE A 39 6.70 8.46 -0.90
CA PHE A 39 8.03 7.89 -0.86
C PHE A 39 8.12 6.56 -1.61
N GLU A 40 7.12 5.69 -1.50
CA GLU A 40 7.14 4.40 -2.19
C GLU A 40 6.72 4.54 -3.66
N ARG A 41 5.79 5.46 -3.94
CA ARG A 41 5.22 5.66 -5.28
C ARG A 41 5.67 6.94 -5.98
N GLY A 42 6.37 7.83 -5.29
CA GLY A 42 6.93 9.06 -5.89
C GLY A 42 5.87 10.08 -6.36
N LEU A 43 4.66 10.06 -5.79
CA LEU A 43 3.56 10.93 -6.21
C LEU A 43 3.61 12.27 -5.47
N ALA A 44 4.24 13.28 -6.08
CA ALA A 44 4.34 14.63 -5.52
C ALA A 44 2.96 15.28 -5.27
N THR A 45 1.95 14.92 -6.06
CA THR A 45 0.55 15.36 -5.90
C THR A 45 -0.10 14.88 -4.59
N ALA A 46 0.50 13.91 -3.90
CA ALA A 46 0.02 13.44 -2.60
C ALA A 46 0.09 14.54 -1.53
N GLN A 47 0.99 15.51 -1.65
CA GLN A 47 1.06 16.62 -0.70
C GLN A 47 -0.24 17.43 -0.65
N ALA A 48 -0.87 17.69 -1.80
CA ALA A 48 -2.13 18.43 -1.83
C ALA A 48 -3.31 17.65 -1.21
N LEU A 49 -3.20 16.31 -1.21
CA LEU A 49 -4.10 15.40 -0.51
C LEU A 49 -3.91 15.49 1.00
N ILE A 50 -2.64 15.53 1.43
CA ILE A 50 -2.27 15.75 2.83
C ILE A 50 -2.79 17.10 3.28
N GLU A 51 -2.66 18.18 2.52
CA GLU A 51 -3.09 19.51 2.98
C GLU A 51 -4.61 19.63 3.23
N ASN A 52 -5.43 18.78 2.64
CA ASN A 52 -6.88 18.79 2.84
C ASN A 52 -7.30 18.01 4.12
N PRO A 53 -7.79 18.68 5.17
CA PRO A 53 -8.17 18.02 6.43
C PRO A 53 -9.40 17.11 6.32
N GLU A 54 -10.32 17.40 5.40
CA GLU A 54 -11.49 16.55 5.16
C GLU A 54 -11.05 15.20 4.58
N MET A 55 -10.18 15.22 3.58
CA MET A 55 -9.64 14.01 2.97
C MET A 55 -8.89 13.15 3.99
N ARG A 56 -8.13 13.75 4.91
CA ARG A 56 -7.49 13.00 6.02
C ARG A 56 -8.52 12.24 6.85
N ARG A 57 -9.64 12.89 7.21
CA ARG A 57 -10.70 12.28 8.01
C ARG A 57 -11.36 11.14 7.26
N LEU A 58 -11.69 11.33 5.97
CA LEU A 58 -12.27 10.28 5.13
C LEU A 58 -11.35 9.06 5.06
N LEU A 59 -10.08 9.26 4.71
CA LEU A 59 -9.12 8.15 4.62
C LEU A 59 -8.96 7.40 5.95
N ASN A 60 -8.94 8.10 7.08
CA ASN A 60 -8.90 7.46 8.40
C ASN A 60 -10.13 6.58 8.67
N VAL A 61 -11.33 7.06 8.32
CA VAL A 61 -12.56 6.28 8.45
C VAL A 61 -12.49 5.03 7.57
N HIS A 62 -12.04 5.17 6.33
CA HIS A 62 -11.86 4.03 5.42
C HIS A 62 -10.85 3.02 5.96
N CYS A 63 -9.70 3.46 6.49
CA CYS A 63 -8.71 2.57 7.11
C CYS A 63 -9.29 1.81 8.30
N ALA A 64 -10.04 2.49 9.17
CA ALA A 64 -10.69 1.87 10.32
C ALA A 64 -11.72 0.82 9.86
N ASN A 65 -12.61 1.19 8.95
CA ASN A 65 -13.63 0.30 8.41
C ASN A 65 -13.03 -0.94 7.73
N ALA A 66 -11.98 -0.75 6.90
CA ALA A 66 -11.30 -1.85 6.21
C ALA A 66 -10.62 -2.81 7.20
N ARG A 67 -9.98 -2.26 8.25
CA ARG A 67 -9.36 -3.08 9.31
C ARG A 67 -10.40 -3.85 10.11
N GLU A 68 -11.51 -3.21 10.49
CA GLU A 68 -12.63 -3.88 11.17
C GLU A 68 -13.21 -5.01 10.31
N ALA A 69 -13.39 -4.77 9.00
CA ALA A 69 -13.84 -5.79 8.08
C ALA A 69 -12.88 -7.00 8.01
N LEU A 70 -11.57 -6.77 7.96
CA LEU A 70 -10.57 -7.85 7.97
C LEU A 70 -10.55 -8.64 9.29
N LEU A 71 -10.74 -7.96 10.43
CA LEU A 71 -10.84 -8.61 11.74
C LEU A 71 -12.08 -9.50 11.84
N ASN A 72 -13.21 -9.03 11.30
CA ASN A 72 -14.46 -9.79 11.28
C ASN A 72 -14.39 -11.01 10.36
N VAL A 73 -13.65 -10.94 9.24
CA VAL A 73 -13.39 -12.10 8.36
C VAL A 73 -12.44 -13.11 9.02
N LYS A 74 -11.52 -12.65 9.87
CA LYS A 74 -10.53 -13.51 10.54
C LYS A 74 -11.10 -14.25 11.76
N ALA A 75 -12.26 -13.84 12.29
CA ALA A 75 -12.93 -14.61 13.32
C ALA A 75 -13.37 -15.98 12.73
N PRO A 76 -12.85 -17.13 13.22
CA PRO A 76 -13.29 -18.42 12.74
C PRO A 76 -14.78 -18.53 13.03
N ALA A 77 -15.58 -18.76 11.99
CA ALA A 77 -16.97 -19.11 12.16
C ALA A 77 -17.07 -20.24 13.20
N PRO A 78 -17.94 -20.14 14.23
CA PRO A 78 -18.26 -21.31 15.01
C PRO A 78 -18.93 -22.30 14.05
N GLU A 79 -18.22 -23.39 13.73
CA GLU A 79 -18.79 -24.62 13.20
C GLU A 79 -20.01 -24.96 14.06
N LYS A 80 -21.20 -24.62 13.57
CA LYS A 80 -22.44 -25.22 14.07
C LYS A 80 -22.39 -26.67 13.64
N LEU A 81 -21.96 -27.51 14.59
CA LEU A 81 -22.20 -28.94 14.71
C LEU A 81 -23.44 -29.37 13.90
N GLN A 82 -23.21 -29.89 12.69
CA GLN A 82 -24.17 -30.76 12.02
C GLN A 82 -24.15 -32.10 12.78
N ALA A 83 -25.06 -32.23 13.74
CA ALA A 83 -25.38 -33.50 14.34
C ALA A 83 -26.60 -34.12 13.63
N GLN A 84 -26.48 -35.43 13.35
CA GLN A 84 -27.52 -36.41 12.98
C GLN A 84 -27.84 -36.46 11.47
N SER A 85 -27.44 -37.50 10.74
CA SER A 85 -27.70 -38.93 11.04
C SER A 85 -26.67 -39.85 10.38
N GLN A 86 -26.20 -40.84 11.14
CA GLN A 86 -25.44 -41.98 10.64
C GLN A 86 -26.36 -42.99 9.95
N PRO A 87 -25.81 -43.86 9.10
CA PRO A 87 -25.90 -45.27 9.47
C PRO A 87 -24.52 -45.93 9.53
N VAL A 88 -24.35 -46.62 10.66
CA VAL A 88 -23.28 -47.57 10.97
C VAL A 88 -23.28 -48.71 9.94
N LEU A 89 -22.10 -49.01 9.38
CA LEU A 89 -21.76 -50.37 8.97
C LEU A 89 -20.26 -50.58 9.21
N GLU A 90 -19.94 -51.28 10.30
CA GLU A 90 -18.61 -51.79 10.64
C GLU A 90 -18.18 -52.89 9.66
N THR A 91 -16.91 -52.90 9.24
CA THR A 91 -15.98 -54.07 9.24
C THR A 91 -14.59 -53.65 8.70
N PRO A 92 -13.48 -54.37 9.01
CA PRO A 92 -12.33 -53.75 9.69
C PRO A 92 -10.97 -53.91 8.97
N GLU A 93 -9.93 -53.20 9.48
CA GLU A 93 -8.47 -53.52 9.45
C GLU A 93 -7.76 -53.43 8.06
N LEU A 94 -6.67 -52.68 7.79
CA LEU A 94 -5.35 -52.50 8.46
C LEU A 94 -4.52 -51.37 7.74
N PRO A 95 -3.34 -50.96 8.26
CA PRO A 95 -2.70 -49.64 8.13
C PRO A 95 -1.63 -49.58 7.03
N THR A 96 -1.23 -48.39 6.56
CA THR A 96 0.10 -48.14 5.97
C THR A 96 0.43 -46.63 5.85
N LEU A 97 1.50 -46.25 6.59
CA LEU A 97 2.54 -45.24 6.35
C LEU A 97 2.28 -43.72 6.35
N GLU A 98 2.98 -43.10 7.32
CA GLU A 98 3.51 -41.75 7.35
C GLU A 98 4.05 -41.26 6.00
N ILE A 99 3.76 -39.99 5.66
CA ILE A 99 4.78 -39.11 5.07
C ILE A 99 4.71 -37.77 5.80
N MET A 100 5.67 -37.57 6.69
CA MET A 100 6.04 -36.27 7.22
C MET A 100 6.56 -35.37 6.10
N ALA A 101 6.36 -34.06 6.29
CA ALA A 101 7.20 -32.96 5.82
C ALA A 101 7.30 -32.71 4.31
N ALA A 102 6.84 -31.52 3.89
CA ALA A 102 7.78 -30.49 3.44
C ALA A 102 7.03 -29.17 3.19
N GLN A 103 7.62 -28.13 3.74
CA GLN A 103 7.19 -26.74 3.66
C GLN A 103 7.34 -26.25 2.21
N GLY A 104 6.24 -25.83 1.61
CA GLY A 104 6.25 -25.13 0.32
C GLY A 104 6.71 -23.69 0.49
N ALA A 105 8.02 -23.46 0.43
CA ALA A 105 8.59 -22.11 0.35
C ALA A 105 8.31 -21.51 -1.05
N PRO A 106 7.69 -20.32 -1.15
CA PRO A 106 7.60 -19.62 -2.43
C PRO A 106 8.98 -19.08 -2.82
N SER A 107 9.42 -19.46 -4.01
CA SER A 107 10.68 -19.10 -4.64
C SER A 107 10.76 -17.60 -4.95
N PHE A 108 11.37 -16.80 -4.08
CA PHE A 108 11.75 -15.40 -4.36
C PHE A 108 13.20 -15.30 -4.85
N LEU A 109 13.48 -15.77 -6.06
CA LEU A 109 14.73 -15.42 -6.75
C LEU A 109 14.51 -15.32 -8.25
N ARG A 110 14.34 -14.08 -8.73
CA ARG A 110 14.69 -13.53 -10.05
C ARG A 110 14.07 -12.13 -10.08
N ARG A 111 14.83 -11.03 -10.06
CA ARG A 111 15.66 -10.61 -11.20
C ARG A 111 16.66 -9.54 -10.77
N ALA A 112 17.83 -9.63 -11.40
CA ALA A 112 19.05 -8.87 -11.14
C ALA A 112 19.00 -7.40 -11.59
N ALA A 113 19.98 -6.68 -11.03
CA ALA A 113 20.45 -5.33 -11.28
C ALA A 113 20.30 -4.80 -12.71
N PHE A 114 19.92 -3.52 -12.82
CA PHE A 114 20.33 -2.66 -13.94
C PHE A 114 21.18 -1.49 -13.44
N MET A 115 22.24 -1.29 -14.22
CA MET A 115 23.44 -0.51 -14.00
C MET A 115 23.27 0.99 -13.76
N LEU A 116 24.26 1.54 -13.03
CA LEU A 116 24.72 2.92 -13.05
C LEU A 116 24.77 3.52 -14.47
N GLY A 117 24.21 4.72 -14.61
CA GLY A 117 24.40 5.61 -15.76
C GLY A 117 24.61 7.05 -15.29
N ARG A 118 25.88 7.44 -15.17
CA ARG A 118 26.39 8.74 -14.72
C ARG A 118 26.35 9.73 -15.89
N SER A 119 25.60 10.83 -15.75
CA SER A 119 25.75 12.03 -16.59
C SER A 119 25.59 13.28 -15.74
N ALA A 120 26.68 13.66 -15.07
CA ALA A 120 26.86 15.01 -14.58
C ALA A 120 26.83 15.98 -15.77
N ARG A 121 25.92 16.94 -15.77
CA ARG A 121 26.00 18.12 -16.64
C ARG A 121 26.13 19.36 -15.76
N ALA A 122 27.37 19.83 -15.73
CA ALA A 122 27.86 21.19 -15.54
C ALA A 122 27.00 22.14 -14.68
N VAL A 123 27.56 22.42 -13.50
CA VAL A 123 27.43 23.67 -12.77
C VAL A 123 27.74 24.84 -13.71
N GLU A 124 26.79 25.73 -13.91
CA GLU A 124 27.05 27.12 -14.29
C GLU A 124 26.96 27.95 -13.00
N PRO A 125 28.06 28.52 -12.48
CA PRO A 125 27.99 29.49 -11.40
C PRO A 125 27.77 30.87 -12.02
N VAL A 126 26.53 31.37 -12.03
CA VAL A 126 26.24 32.75 -12.47
C VAL A 126 25.97 33.64 -11.26
N ASN A 127 27.02 34.40 -10.98
CA ASN A 127 27.06 35.79 -10.50
C ASN A 127 26.74 36.10 -9.02
N ALA A 128 27.81 36.21 -8.24
CA ALA A 128 27.87 37.07 -7.07
C ALA A 128 28.06 38.53 -7.52
N GLY A 129 27.01 39.33 -7.40
CA GLY A 129 26.99 40.79 -7.48
C GLY A 129 25.58 41.23 -7.08
N ASP A 130 25.33 42.17 -6.17
CA ASP A 130 26.15 43.19 -5.52
C ASP A 130 25.44 43.50 -4.19
N PHE A 131 26.15 43.38 -3.06
CA PHE A 131 25.72 44.00 -1.79
C PHE A 131 26.55 45.26 -1.60
N ASN A 132 26.07 46.38 -2.16
CA ASN A 132 26.51 47.76 -1.90
C ASN A 132 25.54 48.67 -2.66
N SER A 133 24.97 49.77 -2.18
CA SER A 133 25.26 50.66 -1.05
C SER A 133 23.94 51.39 -0.68
N ALA A 134 23.65 51.70 0.58
CA ALA A 134 23.77 53.07 1.14
C ALA A 134 23.52 54.17 0.08
N ALA A 135 22.40 54.91 0.13
CA ALA A 135 22.17 56.14 0.90
C ALA A 135 21.43 57.13 -0.03
N PRO A 136 21.01 58.35 0.37
CA PRO A 136 20.81 58.92 1.71
C PRO A 136 19.33 59.15 2.08
#